data_AF-A0A5K0YVH3-F1
#
_entry.id   AF-A0A5K0YVH3-F1
#
_cell.length_a   1.000
_cell.length_b   1.000
_cell.length_c   1.000
_cell.angle_alpha   90.00
_cell.angle_beta   90.00
_cell.angle_gamma   90.00
#
_symmetry.space_group_name_H-M   'P 1'
#
loop_
_entity.id
_entity.type
_entity.pdbx_description
1 polymer ?
#
loop_
_entity_poly.entity_id
_entity_poly.type
_entity_poly.pdbx_seq_one_letter_code
_entity_poly.pdbx_strand_id
1 'polypeptide(L)' 'LSFQEWTQQVQEMLNTKKFGDIAFRDKDFKTAIDCYSK' A
#
# COMPACT_ATOMS: atom_id res chain seq x y z
N LEU A 1 -8.26 -10.99 16.77
CA LEU A 1 -7.04 -10.53 16.08
C LEU A 1 -5.90 -10.57 17.08
N SER A 2 -4.95 -11.48 16.89
CA SER A 2 -3.71 -11.53 17.65
C SER A 2 -2.81 -10.34 17.31
N PHE A 3 -1.83 -10.07 18.17
CA PHE A 3 -0.84 -9.03 17.91
C PHE A 3 -0.07 -9.26 16.60
N GLN A 4 0.23 -10.52 16.27
CA GLN A 4 0.89 -10.88 15.02
C GLN A 4 0.00 -10.56 13.81
N GLU A 5 -1.28 -10.91 13.85
CA GLU A 5 -2.21 -10.59 12.75
C GLU A 5 -2.41 -9.08 12.58
N TRP A 6 -2.40 -8.32 13.68
CA TRP A 6 -2.50 -6.87 13.64
C TRP A 6 -1.26 -6.23 13.02
N THR A 7 -0.06 -6.66 13.44
CA THR A 7 1.20 -6.15 12.86
C THR A 7 1.33 -6.49 11.38
N GLN A 8 0.86 -7.67 10.95
CA GLN A 8 0.79 -8.05 9.54
C GLN A 8 -0.09 -7.08 8.73
N GLN A 9 -1.31 -6.79 9.23
CA GLN A 9 -2.21 -5.84 8.56
C GLN A 9 -1.62 -4.43 8.48
N VAL A 10 -1.01 -3.93 9.56
CA VAL A 10 -0.35 -2.62 9.56
C VAL A 10 0.79 -2.60 8.54
N GLN A 11 1.58 -3.66 8.46
CA GLN A 11 2.67 -3.79 7.50
C GLN A 11 2.16 -3.79 6.05
N GLU A 12 1.07 -4.50 5.77
CA GLU A 12 0.43 -4.52 4.45
C GLU A 12 -0.10 -3.13 4.05
N MET A 13 -0.76 -2.42 4.98
CA MET A 13 -1.22 -1.04 4.74
C MET A 13 -0.07 -0.09 4.39
N LEU A 14 1.06 -0.19 5.09
CA LEU A 14 2.25 0.63 4.82
C LEU A 14 2.89 0.29 3.48
N ASN A 15 2.95 -1.00 3.13
CA ASN A 15 3.48 -1.45 1.85
C ASN A 15 2.63 -0.94 0.69
N THR A 16 1.30 -1.07 0.77
CA THR A 16 0.37 -0.57 -0.25
C THR A 16 0.54 0.93 -0.50
N LYS A 17 0.66 1.73 0.57
CA LYS A 17 0.97 3.17 0.44
C LYS A 17 2.30 3.41 -0.25
N LYS A 18 3.36 2.74 0.19
CA LYS A 18 4.70 2.88 -0.39
C LYS A 18 4.71 2.55 -1.89
N PHE A 19 4.02 1.49 -2.31
CA PHE A 19 3.91 1.14 -3.73
C PHE A 19 3.12 2.19 -4.52
N GLY A 20 2.03 2.71 -3.96
CA GLY A 20 1.28 3.83 -4.55
C GLY A 20 2.15 5.06 -4.76
N ASP A 21 2.96 5.44 -3.77
CA ASP A 21 3.85 6.61 -3.83
C ASP A 21 4.94 6.45 -4.91
N ILE A 22 5.51 5.24 -5.02
CA ILE A 22 6.50 4.91 -6.06
C ILE A 22 5.86 5.01 -7.45
N ALA A 23 4.70 4.37 -7.65
CA ALA A 23 4.00 4.40 -8.93
C ALA A 23 3.59 5.82 -9.33
N PHE A 24 3.15 6.63 -8.37
CA PHE A 24 2.81 8.03 -8.60
C PHE A 24 4.02 8.85 -9.06
N ARG A 25 5.18 8.69 -8.40
CA ARG A 25 6.44 9.34 -8.78
C ARG A 25 6.88 8.93 -10.19
N ASP A 26 6.71 7.67 -10.53
CA ASP A 26 7.08 7.11 -11.83
C ASP A 26 6.03 7.45 -12.93
N LYS A 27 5.00 8.23 -12.58
CA LYS A 27 3.86 8.64 -13.43
C LYS A 27 3.00 7.47 -13.92
N ASP A 28 3.11 6.31 -13.30
CA ASP A 28 2.16 5.21 -13.47
C ASP A 28 0.92 5.45 -12.60
N PHE A 29 0.08 6.38 -13.04
CA PHE A 29 -1.13 6.77 -12.31
C PHE A 29 -2.14 5.63 -12.20
N LYS A 30 -2.16 4.68 -13.14
CA LYS A 30 -3.07 3.54 -13.10
C LYS A 30 -2.73 2.64 -11.90
N THR A 31 -1.45 2.32 -11.74
CA THR A 31 -0.97 1.52 -10.61
C THR A 31 -1.07 2.28 -9.28
N ALA A 32 -0.82 3.58 -9.27
CA ALA A 32 -1.00 4.41 -8.08
C ALA A 32 -2.47 4.42 -7.61
N ILE A 33 -3.42 4.58 -8.54
CA ILE A 33 -4.86 4.56 -8.23
C ILE A 33 -5.28 3.18 -7.70
N ASP A 34 -4.79 2.08 -8.29
CA ASP A 34 -5.07 0.72 -7.79
C ASP A 34 -4.55 0.54 -6.35
N CYS A 35 -3.37 1.05 -6.03
CA CYS A 35 -2.81 0.97 -4.68
C CYS A 35 -3.61 1.76 -3.66
N TYR A 36 -4.09 2.97 -3.99
CA TYR A 36 -4.85 3.79 -3.05
C TYR A 36 -6.34 3.45 -2.95
N SER A 37 -6.87 2.65 -3.89
CA SER A 37 -8.28 2.23 -3.90
C SER A 37 -8.52 0.90 -3.16
N LYS A 38 -7.46 0.31 -2.62
CA LYS A 38 -7.51 -0.90 -1.77
C LYS A 38 -7.88 -0.57 -0.33
#